data_AF-A0A3L8BPM9-F1
#
_entry.id   AF-A0A3L8BPM9-F1
#
_cell.length_a   1.000
_cell.length_b   1.000
_cell.length_c   1.000
_cell.angle_alpha   90.00
_cell.angle_beta   90.00
_cell.angle_gamma   90.00
#
_symmetry.space_group_name_H-M   'P 1'
#
loop_
_entity.id
_entity.type
_entity.pdbx_description
1 polymer ?
#
loop_
_entity_poly.entity_id
_entity_poly.type
_entity_poly.pdbx_seq_one_letter_code
_entity_poly.pdbx_strand_id
1 'polypeptide(L)'
;MATLFTDKLVADFNKFKWLKRLDQSVILNTGEASPDLLKVPEKDAQRVLSEVVRVVLDLPRNSTPLVVWHHADSELLVHSDQTTLRCTSGVVTVSVSVECDQFQQLTIPVPIGVGQKKAVSGLVMSSFQDLQGPRGLVDTWADAIIAFAWESLLEVASTICEQVGRDARGLPLVPGSIGAEPDRLLIQPVSRYSLSAGI
;
A
#
# COMPACT_ATOMS: atom_id res chain seq x y z
N MET A 1 -1.54 -14.26 27.62
CA MET A 1 -2.72 -14.90 27.03
C MET A 1 -3.01 -14.13 25.74
N ALA A 2 -2.72 -14.74 24.59
CA ALA A 2 -2.62 -14.04 23.31
C ALA A 2 -3.98 -13.53 22.84
N THR A 3 -4.13 -12.21 22.71
CA THR A 3 -5.25 -11.58 22.02
C THR A 3 -5.11 -11.93 20.54
N LEU A 4 -5.91 -12.90 20.09
CA LEU A 4 -5.96 -13.33 18.70
C LEU A 4 -6.38 -12.14 17.81
N PHE A 5 -5.58 -11.86 16.79
CA PHE A 5 -5.76 -10.87 15.73
C PHE A 5 -7.00 -11.18 14.86
N THR A 6 -8.19 -11.11 15.44
CA THR A 6 -9.47 -11.46 14.78
C THR A 6 -10.24 -10.24 14.27
N ASP A 7 -9.55 -9.16 13.90
CA ASP A 7 -10.17 -7.93 13.39
C ASP A 7 -9.47 -7.38 12.14
N LYS A 8 -8.77 -8.25 11.38
CA LYS A 8 -7.92 -7.88 10.24
C LYS A 8 -8.63 -7.85 8.87
N LEU A 9 -9.96 -7.78 8.82
CA LEU A 9 -10.62 -7.55 7.52
C LEU A 9 -10.62 -6.05 7.24
N VAL A 10 -9.54 -5.62 6.58
CA VAL A 10 -9.34 -4.29 6.02
C VAL A 10 -10.38 -4.04 4.92
N ALA A 11 -10.68 -5.01 4.07
CA ALA A 11 -11.78 -4.95 3.11
C ALA A 11 -12.48 -6.31 2.98
N ASP A 12 -13.72 -6.33 2.47
CA ASP A 12 -14.41 -7.58 2.11
C ASP A 12 -13.95 -8.08 0.73
N PHE A 13 -12.85 -8.84 0.73
CA PHE A 13 -12.22 -9.37 -0.48
C PHE A 13 -13.09 -10.37 -1.27
N ASN A 14 -14.17 -10.91 -0.69
CA ASN A 14 -15.08 -11.81 -1.40
C ASN A 14 -15.88 -11.10 -2.51
N LYS A 15 -15.94 -9.76 -2.47
CA LYS A 15 -16.59 -8.94 -3.50
C LYS A 15 -15.72 -8.74 -4.75
N PHE A 16 -14.43 -9.05 -4.68
CA PHE A 16 -13.50 -8.82 -5.77
C PHE A 16 -13.46 -9.99 -6.75
N LYS A 17 -14.10 -9.81 -7.91
CA LYS A 17 -14.13 -10.82 -8.98
C LYS A 17 -12.76 -11.13 -9.61
N TRP A 18 -11.81 -10.21 -9.48
CA TRP A 18 -10.45 -10.37 -10.02
C TRP A 18 -9.57 -11.23 -9.10
N LEU A 19 -9.93 -11.37 -7.82
CA LEU A 19 -9.14 -12.12 -6.86
C LEU A 19 -9.37 -13.62 -7.08
N LYS A 20 -8.36 -14.29 -7.62
CA LYS A 20 -8.28 -15.75 -7.65
C LYS A 20 -7.38 -16.18 -6.50
N ARG A 21 -7.96 -16.91 -5.55
CA ARG A 21 -7.19 -17.53 -4.48
C ARG A 21 -6.45 -18.75 -5.05
N LEU A 22 -5.29 -19.05 -4.49
CA LEU A 22 -4.58 -20.28 -4.85
C LEU A 22 -5.46 -21.48 -4.54
N ASP A 23 -5.48 -22.42 -5.49
CA ASP A 23 -6.08 -23.71 -5.27
C ASP A 23 -5.30 -24.45 -4.16
N GLN A 24 -5.99 -25.26 -3.36
CA GLN A 24 -5.37 -26.01 -2.26
C GLN A 24 -4.32 -27.02 -2.74
N SER A 25 -4.37 -27.42 -4.02
CA SER A 25 -3.38 -28.29 -4.66
C SER A 25 -2.09 -27.56 -5.06
N VAL A 26 -2.11 -26.22 -5.13
CA VAL A 26 -0.92 -25.42 -5.47
C VAL A 26 -0.10 -25.18 -4.21
N ILE A 27 1.03 -25.88 -4.13
CA ILE A 27 2.01 -25.72 -3.06
C ILE A 27 3.14 -24.83 -3.58
N LEU A 28 3.34 -23.67 -2.95
CA LEU A 28 4.46 -22.77 -3.25
C LEU A 28 5.59 -22.97 -2.25
N ASN A 29 6.75 -23.41 -2.74
CA ASN A 29 7.98 -23.48 -1.96
C ASN A 29 8.57 -22.09 -1.73
N THR A 30 9.51 -21.99 -0.79
CA THR A 30 10.23 -20.75 -0.45
C THR A 30 10.72 -20.01 -1.69
N GLY A 31 10.31 -18.74 -1.84
CA GLY A 31 10.73 -17.88 -2.94
C GLY A 31 10.00 -18.08 -4.27
N GLU A 32 9.14 -19.10 -4.38
CA GLU A 32 8.34 -19.31 -5.59
C GLU A 32 7.25 -18.25 -5.74
N ALA A 33 7.07 -17.79 -6.98
CA ALA A 33 5.99 -16.90 -7.35
C ALA A 33 4.69 -17.67 -7.52
N SER A 34 3.57 -17.05 -7.13
CA SER A 34 2.26 -17.56 -7.50
C SER A 34 2.10 -17.58 -9.03
N PRO A 35 1.29 -18.50 -9.59
CA PRO A 35 1.15 -18.63 -11.04
C PRO A 35 0.61 -17.38 -11.73
N ASP A 36 -0.24 -16.61 -11.03
CA ASP A 36 -0.94 -15.46 -11.58
C ASP A 36 -0.33 -14.14 -11.10
N LEU A 37 0.09 -13.29 -12.04
CA LEU A 37 0.27 -11.87 -11.79
C LEU A 37 -1.11 -11.23 -11.58
N LEU A 38 -1.35 -10.67 -10.39
CA LEU A 38 -2.60 -10.00 -10.09
C LEU A 38 -2.70 -8.69 -10.86
N LYS A 39 -3.87 -8.45 -11.45
CA LYS A 39 -4.23 -7.20 -12.13
C LYS A 39 -5.40 -6.56 -11.41
N VAL A 40 -5.07 -5.82 -10.36
CA VAL A 40 -6.05 -5.20 -9.47
C VAL A 40 -6.57 -3.93 -10.13
N PRO A 41 -7.87 -3.82 -10.42
CA PRO A 41 -8.45 -2.56 -10.92
C PRO A 41 -8.18 -1.43 -9.94
N GLU A 42 -7.82 -0.24 -10.43
CA GLU A 42 -7.50 0.94 -9.60
C GLU A 42 -8.59 1.22 -8.56
N LYS A 43 -9.85 1.19 -8.97
CA LYS A 43 -11.00 1.39 -8.06
C LYS A 43 -11.04 0.40 -6.90
N ASP A 44 -10.56 -0.82 -7.09
CA ASP A 44 -10.55 -1.84 -6.06
C ASP A 44 -9.29 -1.72 -5.21
N ALA A 45 -8.14 -1.34 -5.80
CA ALA A 45 -6.95 -0.94 -5.05
C ALA A 45 -7.24 0.27 -4.14
N GLN A 46 -7.99 1.26 -4.62
CA GLN A 46 -8.46 2.41 -3.84
C GLN A 46 -9.35 1.99 -2.66
N ARG A 47 -10.20 0.98 -2.83
CA ARG A 47 -11.04 0.44 -1.74
C ARG A 47 -10.22 -0.27 -0.67
N VAL A 48 -9.12 -0.93 -1.06
CA VAL A 48 -8.17 -1.50 -0.09
C VAL A 48 -7.40 -0.38 0.59
N LEU A 49 -6.94 0.62 -0.17
CA LEU A 49 -6.21 1.78 0.35
C LEU A 49 -6.99 2.52 1.43
N SER A 50 -8.28 2.81 1.22
CA SER A 50 -9.10 3.58 2.19
C SER A 50 -9.16 2.97 3.59
N GLU A 51 -8.88 1.67 3.69
CA GLU A 51 -8.90 0.92 4.93
C GLU A 51 -7.48 0.69 5.45
N VAL A 52 -6.52 0.45 4.55
CA VAL A 52 -5.09 0.34 4.87
C VAL A 52 -4.50 1.63 5.44
N VAL A 53 -4.85 2.79 4.88
CA VAL A 53 -4.30 4.08 5.35
C VAL A 53 -4.58 4.33 6.82
N ARG A 54 -5.69 3.80 7.34
CA ARG A 54 -6.00 3.87 8.77
C ARG A 54 -5.04 3.01 9.59
N VAL A 55 -4.66 1.84 9.09
CA VAL A 55 -3.67 0.97 9.72
C VAL A 55 -2.30 1.64 9.73
N VAL A 56 -1.87 2.21 8.60
CA VAL A 56 -0.58 2.90 8.48
C VAL A 56 -0.49 4.13 9.38
N LEU A 57 -1.61 4.82 9.60
CA LEU A 57 -1.69 5.97 10.49
C LEU A 57 -1.99 5.61 11.96
N ASP A 58 -2.00 4.32 12.30
CA ASP A 58 -2.40 3.82 13.63
C ASP A 58 -3.77 4.35 14.12
N LEU A 59 -4.69 4.62 13.19
CA LEU A 59 -6.03 5.10 13.49
C LEU A 59 -6.92 3.94 13.96
N PRO A 60 -7.53 4.02 15.16
CA PRO A 60 -8.50 3.04 15.60
C PRO A 60 -9.68 2.93 14.63
N ARG A 61 -10.27 1.73 14.52
CA ARG A 61 -11.53 1.53 13.78
C ARG A 61 -12.62 2.45 14.36
N ASN A 62 -13.45 3.02 13.49
CA ASN A 62 -14.55 3.92 13.83
C ASN A 62 -14.15 5.23 14.53
N SER A 63 -12.86 5.61 14.51
CA SER A 63 -12.41 6.95 14.93
C SER A 63 -12.50 7.95 13.77
N THR A 64 -12.30 9.24 14.06
CA THR A 64 -12.17 10.28 13.03
C THR A 64 -11.13 9.88 11.96
N PRO A 65 -11.34 10.18 10.66
CA PRO A 65 -10.34 9.94 9.63
C PRO A 65 -9.19 10.97 9.65
N LEU A 66 -9.19 11.88 10.62
CA LEU A 66 -8.23 12.96 10.74
C LEU A 66 -7.09 12.58 11.70
N VAL A 67 -5.85 12.84 11.29
CA VAL A 67 -4.65 12.69 12.14
C VAL A 67 -3.88 13.99 12.11
N VAL A 68 -3.43 14.46 13.26
CA VAL A 68 -2.51 15.59 13.34
C VAL A 68 -1.10 15.02 13.46
N TRP A 69 -0.24 15.34 12.51
CA TRP A 69 1.20 15.15 12.63
C TRP A 69 1.83 16.38 13.26
N HIS A 70 2.81 16.16 14.12
CA HIS A 70 3.57 17.23 14.79
C HIS A 70 5.05 17.13 14.43
N HIS A 71 5.66 18.27 14.13
CA HIS A 71 7.09 18.40 13.90
C HIS A 71 7.57 19.75 14.44
N ALA A 72 8.29 19.73 15.57
CA ALA A 72 8.63 20.93 16.34
C ALA A 72 7.38 21.77 16.63
N ASP A 73 7.35 23.03 16.19
CA ASP A 73 6.23 23.96 16.38
C ASP A 73 5.19 23.92 15.24
N SER A 74 5.33 22.98 14.31
CA SER A 74 4.45 22.82 13.14
C SER A 74 3.48 21.66 13.32
N GLU A 75 2.24 21.87 12.84
CA GLU A 75 1.19 20.85 12.80
C GLU A 75 0.68 20.66 11.37
N LEU A 76 0.38 19.42 11.00
CA LEU A 76 -0.23 19.08 9.72
C LEU A 76 -1.41 18.15 9.98
N LEU A 77 -2.60 18.58 9.61
CA LEU A 77 -3.79 17.74 9.61
C LEU A 77 -3.79 16.89 8.34
N VAL A 78 -3.89 15.57 8.48
CA VAL A 78 -3.94 14.60 7.40
C VAL A 78 -5.34 13.98 7.33
N HIS A 79 -5.95 14.02 6.16
CA HIS A 79 -7.28 13.47 5.88
C HIS A 79 -7.15 12.07 5.26
N SER A 80 -7.16 11.03 6.10
CA SER A 80 -6.97 9.65 5.64
C SER A 80 -8.07 9.18 4.68
N ASP A 81 -9.32 9.61 4.89
CA ASP A 81 -10.48 9.28 4.06
C ASP A 81 -10.42 9.92 2.66
N GLN A 82 -9.56 10.92 2.48
CA GLN A 82 -9.37 11.61 1.20
C GLN A 82 -8.05 11.22 0.51
N THR A 83 -7.32 10.26 1.09
CA THR A 83 -6.13 9.71 0.43
C THR A 83 -6.53 8.85 -0.75
N THR A 84 -6.00 9.18 -1.93
CA THR A 84 -6.34 8.49 -3.18
C THR A 84 -5.13 7.88 -3.88
N LEU A 85 -5.38 6.91 -4.75
CA LEU A 85 -4.39 6.27 -5.59
C LEU A 85 -4.81 6.33 -7.06
N ARG A 86 -3.82 6.57 -7.92
CA ARG A 86 -3.93 6.51 -9.38
C ARG A 86 -2.83 5.64 -9.97
N CYS A 87 -3.17 4.85 -10.99
CA CYS A 87 -2.24 3.97 -11.70
C CYS A 87 -2.05 4.44 -13.13
N THR A 88 -0.79 4.71 -13.48
CA THR A 88 -0.34 4.91 -14.86
C THR A 88 0.79 3.93 -15.16
N SER A 89 1.29 3.89 -16.40
CA SER A 89 2.33 2.91 -16.77
C SER A 89 3.63 3.14 -15.98
N GLY A 90 3.92 2.25 -15.03
CA GLY A 90 5.13 2.29 -14.20
C GLY A 90 5.13 3.35 -13.10
N VAL A 91 3.99 4.01 -12.85
CA VAL A 91 3.87 4.98 -11.75
C VAL A 91 2.55 4.77 -11.03
N VAL A 92 2.63 4.66 -9.71
CA VAL A 92 1.49 4.79 -8.81
C VAL A 92 1.59 6.15 -8.14
N THR A 93 0.57 6.98 -8.27
CA THR A 93 0.50 8.26 -7.56
C THR A 93 -0.42 8.10 -6.37
N VAL A 94 0.12 8.25 -5.16
CA VAL A 94 -0.68 8.37 -3.94
C VAL A 94 -0.86 9.85 -3.64
N SER A 95 -2.09 10.32 -3.59
CA SER A 95 -2.44 11.71 -3.34
C SER A 95 -2.94 11.85 -1.91
N VAL A 96 -2.19 12.63 -1.11
CA VAL A 96 -2.44 12.82 0.33
C VAL A 96 -3.08 14.18 0.55
N SER A 97 -4.28 14.21 1.11
CA SER A 97 -4.97 15.46 1.43
C SER A 97 -4.59 15.93 2.83
N VAL A 98 -4.13 17.18 2.92
CA VAL A 98 -3.57 17.77 4.13
C VAL A 98 -4.05 19.21 4.31
N GLU A 99 -4.00 19.70 5.55
CA GLU A 99 -4.36 21.08 5.93
C GLU A 99 -3.42 21.57 7.04
N CYS A 100 -3.07 22.85 7.04
CA CYS A 100 -2.36 23.51 8.14
C CYS A 100 -2.85 24.96 8.32
N ASP A 101 -2.33 25.67 9.32
CA ASP A 101 -2.70 27.07 9.61
C ASP A 101 -2.42 28.03 8.44
N GLN A 102 -1.35 27.81 7.67
CA GLN A 102 -1.02 28.67 6.53
C GLN A 102 -1.73 28.28 5.24
N PHE A 103 -2.18 27.03 5.11
CA PHE A 103 -2.82 26.53 3.91
C PHE A 103 -4.09 25.74 4.23
N GLN A 104 -5.20 26.20 3.65
CA GLN A 104 -6.43 25.41 3.60
C GLN A 104 -6.16 24.03 2.98
N GLN A 105 -7.15 23.15 3.11
CA GLN A 105 -7.07 21.79 2.59
C GLN A 105 -6.55 21.73 1.14
N LEU A 106 -5.45 21.00 0.95
CA LEU A 106 -4.77 20.80 -0.33
C LEU A 106 -4.37 19.34 -0.48
N THR A 107 -4.07 18.92 -1.71
CA THR A 107 -3.68 17.54 -2.01
C THR A 107 -2.26 17.51 -2.56
N ILE A 108 -1.37 16.78 -1.89
CA ILE A 108 0.01 16.56 -2.30
C ILE A 108 0.11 15.23 -3.06
N PRO A 109 0.38 15.24 -4.37
CA PRO A 109 0.62 14.01 -5.12
C PRO A 109 2.04 13.48 -4.86
N VAL A 110 2.13 12.21 -4.46
CA VAL A 110 3.38 11.46 -4.31
C VAL A 110 3.48 10.44 -5.44
N PRO A 111 4.17 10.76 -6.54
CA PRO A 111 4.47 9.80 -7.59
C PRO A 111 5.51 8.79 -7.09
N ILE A 112 5.18 7.50 -7.21
CA ILE A 112 6.04 6.37 -6.88
C ILE A 112 6.28 5.59 -8.17
N GLY A 113 7.53 5.60 -8.63
CA GLY A 113 8.00 4.76 -9.72
C GLY A 113 8.01 3.30 -9.30
N VAL A 114 7.35 2.46 -10.09
CA VAL A 114 7.18 1.02 -9.88
C VAL A 114 7.45 0.25 -11.17
N GLY A 115 7.40 -1.09 -11.12
CA GLY A 115 7.54 -1.93 -12.31
C GLY A 115 6.45 -1.72 -13.36
N GLN A 116 6.68 -2.22 -14.57
CA GLN A 116 5.69 -2.23 -15.66
C GLN A 116 5.32 -3.66 -16.05
N LYS A 117 4.20 -3.90 -16.72
CA LYS A 117 3.77 -5.25 -17.14
C LYS A 117 4.85 -6.08 -17.85
N LYS A 118 5.67 -5.45 -18.70
CA LYS A 118 6.74 -6.11 -19.47
C LYS A 118 8.06 -6.24 -18.68
N ALA A 119 8.15 -5.57 -17.54
CA ALA A 119 9.33 -5.50 -16.70
C ALA A 119 8.89 -5.11 -15.28
N VAL A 120 8.22 -6.03 -14.58
CA VAL A 120 7.84 -5.76 -13.20
C VAL A 120 9.13 -5.86 -12.40
N SER A 121 9.68 -4.74 -11.94
CA SER A 121 10.84 -4.75 -11.06
C SER A 121 10.46 -5.47 -9.77
N GLY A 122 11.25 -6.45 -9.34
CA GLY A 122 11.11 -6.99 -7.97
C GLY A 122 11.21 -5.83 -6.99
N LEU A 123 10.34 -5.78 -5.96
CA LEU A 123 10.09 -4.76 -4.91
C LEU A 123 10.86 -3.42 -4.88
N VAL A 124 11.23 -2.87 -6.04
CA VAL A 124 11.89 -1.58 -6.20
C VAL A 124 10.77 -0.58 -6.44
N MET A 125 10.58 0.28 -5.45
CA MET A 125 9.72 1.45 -5.51
C MET A 125 10.58 2.67 -5.22
N SER A 126 10.43 3.72 -6.02
CA SER A 126 11.18 4.97 -5.84
C SER A 126 10.23 6.16 -5.84
N SER A 127 10.35 7.03 -4.86
CA SER A 127 9.61 8.29 -4.79
C SER A 127 10.48 9.46 -5.25
N PHE A 128 9.85 10.50 -5.79
CA PHE A 128 10.52 11.77 -6.02
C PHE A 128 10.68 12.52 -4.70
N GLN A 129 11.83 13.16 -4.49
CA GLN A 129 12.08 13.97 -3.29
C GLN A 129 11.46 15.38 -3.40
N ASP A 130 11.30 15.89 -4.62
CA ASP A 130 10.71 17.20 -4.89
C ASP A 130 9.20 17.05 -5.14
N LEU A 131 8.43 17.08 -4.06
CA LEU A 131 6.97 17.01 -4.15
C LEU A 131 6.38 18.31 -4.70
N GLN A 132 5.35 18.18 -5.52
CA GLN A 132 4.58 19.33 -5.97
C GLN A 132 3.69 19.85 -4.83
N GLY A 133 3.87 21.10 -4.42
CA GLY A 133 3.08 21.75 -3.38
C GLY A 133 3.65 23.09 -2.92
N PRO A 134 2.99 23.80 -1.98
CA PRO A 134 3.54 25.01 -1.41
C PRO A 134 4.86 24.74 -0.68
N ARG A 135 5.89 25.53 -1.01
CA ARG A 135 7.27 25.28 -0.56
C ARG A 135 7.41 25.15 0.96
N GLY A 136 6.76 26.01 1.74
CA GLY A 136 6.82 25.93 3.21
C GLY A 136 6.27 24.62 3.79
N LEU A 137 5.26 24.03 3.14
CA LEU A 137 4.70 22.74 3.56
C LEU A 137 5.64 21.60 3.14
N VAL A 138 6.06 21.58 1.87
CA VAL A 138 6.92 20.51 1.34
C VAL A 138 8.27 20.49 2.05
N ASP A 139 8.90 21.65 2.29
CA ASP A 139 10.18 21.76 2.99
C ASP A 139 10.14 21.15 4.41
N THR A 140 8.97 21.16 5.06
CA THR A 140 8.79 20.63 6.42
C THR A 140 8.32 19.17 6.42
N TRP A 141 7.43 18.79 5.49
CA TRP A 141 6.64 17.57 5.60
C TRP A 141 6.87 16.55 4.47
N ALA A 142 7.69 16.86 3.46
CA ALA A 142 7.88 15.97 2.31
C ALA A 142 8.25 14.54 2.71
N ASP A 143 9.22 14.38 3.61
CA ASP A 143 9.69 13.05 4.05
C ASP A 143 8.57 12.23 4.71
N ALA A 144 7.77 12.86 5.58
CA ALA A 144 6.64 12.19 6.24
C ALA A 144 5.54 11.82 5.25
N ILE A 145 5.21 12.73 4.30
CA ILE A 145 4.21 12.50 3.26
C ILE A 145 4.66 11.38 2.31
N ILE A 146 5.94 11.36 1.92
CA ILE A 146 6.55 10.31 1.10
C ILE A 146 6.52 8.97 1.82
N ALA A 147 6.95 8.94 3.09
CA ALA A 147 6.96 7.72 3.89
C ALA A 147 5.55 7.13 4.03
N PHE A 148 4.56 7.96 4.37
CA PHE A 148 3.16 7.55 4.46
C PHE A 148 2.62 7.00 3.14
N ALA A 149 2.88 7.68 2.02
CA ALA A 149 2.45 7.22 0.71
C ALA A 149 3.10 5.88 0.32
N TRP A 150 4.39 5.73 0.58
CA TRP A 150 5.15 4.52 0.30
C TRP A 150 4.67 3.34 1.14
N GLU A 151 4.50 3.54 2.45
CA GLU A 151 4.02 2.52 3.37
C GLU A 151 2.59 2.10 3.06
N SER A 152 1.72 3.07 2.73
CA SER A 152 0.34 2.79 2.28
C SER A 152 0.30 1.91 1.03
N LEU A 153 1.14 2.19 0.04
CA LEU A 153 1.21 1.36 -1.17
C LEU A 153 1.75 -0.05 -0.86
N LEU A 154 2.77 -0.16 -0.03
CA LEU A 154 3.33 -1.45 0.39
C LEU A 154 2.30 -2.29 1.15
N GLU A 155 1.56 -1.68 2.07
CA GLU A 155 0.58 -2.35 2.90
C GLU A 155 -0.67 -2.74 2.10
N VAL A 156 -1.07 -1.95 1.10
CA VAL A 156 -2.08 -2.36 0.10
C VAL A 156 -1.64 -3.63 -0.62
N ALA A 157 -0.40 -3.65 -1.13
CA ALA A 157 0.11 -4.82 -1.83
C ALA A 157 0.20 -6.05 -0.91
N SER A 158 0.68 -5.85 0.33
CA SER A 158 0.80 -6.90 1.32
C SER A 158 -0.57 -7.48 1.68
N THR A 159 -1.53 -6.63 2.03
CA THR A 159 -2.91 -7.02 2.33
C THR A 159 -3.52 -7.83 1.19
N ILE A 160 -3.33 -7.42 -0.07
CA ILE A 160 -3.83 -8.16 -1.23
C ILE A 160 -3.16 -9.54 -1.34
N CYS A 161 -1.85 -9.63 -1.18
CA CYS A 161 -1.12 -10.91 -1.23
C CYS A 161 -1.56 -11.89 -0.13
N GLU A 162 -1.82 -11.41 1.10
CA GLU A 162 -2.32 -12.27 2.18
C GLU A 162 -3.65 -12.95 1.83
N GLN A 163 -4.48 -12.30 1.00
CA GLN A 163 -5.79 -12.81 0.58
C GLN A 163 -5.73 -13.83 -0.55
N VAL A 164 -4.60 -13.89 -1.26
CA VAL A 164 -4.37 -14.86 -2.34
C VAL A 164 -4.19 -16.26 -1.79
N GLY A 165 -3.45 -16.41 -0.68
CA GLY A 165 -3.21 -17.71 -0.09
C GLY A 165 -2.00 -17.76 0.84
N ARG A 166 -1.55 -18.98 1.11
CA ARG A 166 -0.43 -19.30 1.98
C ARG A 166 0.58 -20.18 1.26
N ASP A 167 1.84 -20.12 1.70
CA ASP A 167 2.92 -20.97 1.20
C ASP A 167 2.89 -22.39 1.82
N ALA A 168 3.84 -23.24 1.44
CA ALA A 168 3.98 -24.60 1.97
C ALA A 168 4.17 -24.67 3.51
N ARG A 169 4.58 -23.56 4.15
CA ARG A 169 4.73 -23.45 5.62
C ARG A 169 3.48 -22.89 6.29
N GLY A 170 2.43 -22.62 5.52
CA GLY A 170 1.21 -21.99 6.01
C GLY A 170 1.36 -20.49 6.29
N LEU A 171 2.43 -19.85 5.82
CA LEU A 171 2.62 -18.39 5.97
C LEU A 171 1.91 -17.64 4.84
N PRO A 172 1.33 -16.46 5.08
CA PRO A 172 0.71 -15.68 4.02
C PRO A 172 1.76 -15.24 2.99
N LEU A 173 1.35 -15.21 1.72
CA LEU A 173 2.18 -14.71 0.63
C LEU A 173 2.51 -13.22 0.82
N VAL A 174 3.59 -12.77 0.19
CA VAL A 174 4.05 -11.39 0.21
C VAL A 174 4.18 -10.83 -1.20
N PRO A 175 4.19 -9.49 -1.37
CA PRO A 175 4.57 -8.92 -2.66
C PRO A 175 6.00 -9.32 -3.00
N GLY A 176 6.21 -9.93 -4.16
CA GLY A 176 7.55 -10.09 -4.76
C GLY A 176 7.87 -8.96 -5.73
N SER A 177 6.84 -8.40 -6.36
CA SER A 177 6.94 -7.22 -7.20
C SER A 177 5.66 -6.39 -7.16
N ILE A 178 5.83 -5.09 -7.35
CA ILE A 178 4.75 -4.10 -7.45
C ILE A 178 4.98 -3.35 -8.76
N GLY A 179 3.93 -3.22 -9.57
CA GLY A 179 3.96 -2.51 -10.83
C GLY A 179 2.64 -1.82 -11.12
N ALA A 180 2.60 -1.06 -12.21
CA ALA A 180 1.39 -0.36 -12.63
C ALA A 180 1.24 -0.35 -14.16
N GLU A 181 -0.01 -0.48 -14.61
CA GLU A 181 -0.48 -0.16 -15.95
C GLU A 181 -1.66 0.82 -15.83
N PRO A 182 -2.12 1.48 -16.91
CA PRO A 182 -3.27 2.38 -16.83
C PRO A 182 -4.47 1.72 -16.13
N ASP A 183 -4.99 2.40 -15.10
CA ASP A 183 -6.13 1.99 -14.28
C ASP A 183 -5.97 0.66 -13.52
N ARG A 184 -4.74 0.15 -13.37
CA ARG A 184 -4.49 -1.14 -12.68
C ARG A 184 -3.17 -1.17 -11.93
N LEU A 185 -3.26 -1.69 -10.70
CA LEU A 185 -2.11 -2.09 -9.90
C LEU A 185 -1.75 -3.55 -10.22
N LEU A 186 -0.46 -3.80 -10.43
CA LEU A 186 0.11 -5.12 -10.72
C LEU A 186 0.85 -5.61 -9.49
N ILE A 187 0.53 -6.82 -9.03
CA ILE A 187 1.21 -7.41 -7.87
C ILE A 187 1.53 -8.86 -8.20
N GLN A 188 2.78 -9.27 -7.98
CA GLN A 188 3.18 -10.67 -8.05
C GLN A 188 3.34 -11.21 -6.62
N PRO A 189 2.37 -11.99 -6.12
CA PRO A 189 2.53 -12.69 -4.85
C PRO A 189 3.65 -13.73 -4.95
N VAL A 190 4.46 -13.83 -3.90
CA VAL A 190 5.54 -14.82 -3.76
C VAL A 190 5.53 -15.44 -2.36
N SER A 191 6.03 -16.67 -2.26
CA SER A 191 6.35 -17.30 -0.99
C SER A 191 7.56 -16.61 -0.35
N ARG A 192 7.50 -16.38 0.96
CA ARG A 192 8.52 -15.63 1.70
C ARG A 192 9.86 -16.37 1.70
N TYR A 193 10.97 -15.65 1.51
CA TYR A 193 12.28 -16.20 1.89
C TYR A 193 12.41 -16.29 3.41
N SER A 194 13.05 -17.35 3.91
CA SER A 194 13.50 -17.40 5.30
C SER A 194 14.89 -16.80 5.38
N LEU A 195 15.03 -15.67 6.07
CA LEU A 195 16.34 -15.03 6.29
C LEU A 195 16.93 -15.36 7.65
N SER A 196 16.19 -16.06 8.51
CA SER A 196 16.78 -16.69 9.69
C SER A 196 17.66 -17.85 9.24
N ALA A 197 18.93 -17.84 9.64
CA ALA A 197 19.79 -19.00 9.55
C ALA A 197 19.09 -20.16 10.26
N GLY A 198 18.90 -21.28 9.57
CA GLY A 198 18.32 -22.47 10.18
C GLY A 198 19.12 -22.86 11.42
N ILE A 199 18.43 -23.02 12.54
CA ILE A 199 18.90 -23.83 13.67
C ILE A 199 18.22 -25.18 13.52
#